data_AF-A0A7C2GK32-F1
#
_entry.id   AF-A0A7C2GK32-F1
#
_cell.length_a   1.000
_cell.length_b   1.000
_cell.length_c   1.000
_cell.angle_alpha   90.00
_cell.angle_beta   90.00
_cell.angle_gamma   90.00
#
_symmetry.space_group_name_H-M   'P 1'
#
loop_
_entity.id
_entity.type
_entity.pdbx_description
1 polymer ?
#
loop_
_entity_poly.entity_id
_entity_poly.type
_entity_poly.pdbx_seq_one_letter_code
_entity_poly.pdbx_strand_id
1 'polypeptide(L)'
;MPSRRQVLNGLALAGVGAVLALAGAVEPAVRRGSTRPLSERERFGHLLRRAGFGARPGEVEAYQSLGWEAAVDRLINYDNVPNGEVEERLSSLGLDLSKPQDLQRWWLLRMAYTARPLEEKLTLFWHGLLTSGLSKAPPPLMLAQ
;
A
#
# COMPACT_ATOMS: atom_id res chain seq x y z
N MET A 1 50.03 32.54 15.70
CA MET A 1 48.62 32.72 16.13
C MET A 1 48.44 34.19 16.48
N PRO A 2 47.59 34.97 15.77
CA PRO A 2 46.12 35.04 15.95
C PRO A 2 45.32 34.94 14.62
N SER A 3 44.13 34.31 14.58
CA SER A 3 42.74 34.89 14.61
C SER A 3 42.34 35.64 13.32
N ARG A 4 41.61 35.07 12.34
CA ARG A 4 40.22 34.53 12.27
C ARG A 4 39.06 35.53 12.37
N ARG A 5 39.33 36.85 12.37
CA ARG A 5 38.32 37.89 12.10
C ARG A 5 39.01 39.06 11.41
N GLN A 6 38.63 39.34 10.15
CA GLN A 6 38.88 40.57 9.34
C GLN A 6 39.46 40.26 7.95
N VAL A 7 38.60 39.84 7.02
CA VAL A 7 38.52 40.40 5.66
C VAL A 7 37.04 40.23 5.25
N LEU A 8 36.18 41.15 5.70
CA LEU A 8 35.75 42.34 4.96
C LEU A 8 34.77 42.01 3.84
N ASN A 9 33.53 42.34 4.16
CA ASN A 9 32.43 42.71 3.28
C ASN A 9 32.91 43.33 1.96
N GLY A 10 32.40 42.78 0.86
CA GLY A 10 32.48 43.34 -0.49
C GLY A 10 31.40 42.74 -1.36
N LEU A 11 30.15 43.15 -1.12
CA LEU A 11 28.98 42.79 -1.91
C LEU A 11 28.80 43.87 -2.98
N ALA A 12 29.05 43.57 -4.26
CA ALA A 12 28.48 44.31 -5.39
C ALA A 12 28.63 43.57 -6.72
N LEU A 13 27.51 42.99 -7.18
CA LEU A 13 26.98 43.11 -8.54
C LEU A 13 27.93 42.90 -9.73
N ALA A 14 27.97 41.67 -10.26
CA ALA A 14 28.07 41.42 -11.70
C ALA A 14 27.62 39.99 -12.04
N GLY A 15 26.70 39.84 -12.99
CA GLY A 15 26.48 38.57 -13.69
C GLY A 15 25.12 37.91 -13.50
N VAL A 16 24.06 38.54 -14.01
CA VAL A 16 22.81 37.86 -14.36
C VAL A 16 23.11 36.83 -15.47
N GLY A 17 22.90 35.56 -15.18
CA GLY A 17 22.11 34.68 -16.06
C GLY A 17 22.75 34.14 -17.35
N ALA A 18 23.94 33.55 -17.29
CA ALA A 18 24.50 32.74 -18.40
C ALA A 18 24.80 31.28 -17.99
N VAL A 19 23.88 30.62 -17.27
CA VAL A 19 23.87 29.16 -17.14
C VAL A 19 22.61 28.64 -17.82
N LEU A 20 22.61 28.69 -19.15
CA LEU A 20 21.48 28.32 -19.99
C LEU A 20 22.02 27.56 -21.21
N ALA A 21 22.62 26.39 -21.00
CA ALA A 21 22.84 25.39 -22.06
C ALA A 21 23.52 24.12 -21.54
N LEU A 22 22.89 23.32 -20.68
CA LEU A 22 23.15 21.86 -20.62
C LEU A 22 21.91 21.03 -20.20
N ALA A 23 20.71 21.63 -20.22
CA ALA A 23 19.47 20.86 -20.15
C ALA A 23 19.19 20.20 -21.52
N GLY A 24 20.14 19.37 -21.99
CA GLY A 24 19.87 18.39 -23.03
C GLY A 24 18.82 17.44 -22.47
N ALA A 25 17.67 17.41 -23.14
CA ALA A 25 16.50 16.61 -22.78
C ALA A 25 16.91 15.16 -22.46
N VAL A 26 16.97 14.83 -21.18
CA VAL A 26 16.77 13.45 -20.74
C VAL A 26 15.28 13.21 -20.89
N GLU A 27 14.87 12.86 -22.11
CA GLU A 27 13.57 12.23 -22.34
C GLU A 27 13.50 11.06 -21.35
N PRO A 28 12.51 11.00 -20.44
CA PRO A 28 12.33 9.83 -19.62
C PRO A 28 12.02 8.70 -20.60
N ALA A 29 12.99 7.79 -20.78
CA ALA A 29 12.79 6.59 -21.57
C ALA A 29 11.57 5.86 -20.99
N VAL A 30 10.42 6.05 -21.62
CA VAL A 30 9.19 5.35 -21.28
C VAL A 30 9.54 3.89 -21.44
N ARG A 31 9.74 3.20 -20.30
CA ARG A 31 9.94 1.75 -20.29
C ARG A 31 8.67 1.15 -20.88
N ARG A 32 8.67 0.89 -22.19
CA ARG A 32 7.67 0.02 -22.80
C ARG A 32 7.78 -1.31 -22.08
N GLY A 33 6.74 -1.66 -21.33
CA GLY A 33 6.68 -2.93 -20.63
C GLY A 33 6.98 -4.07 -21.60
N SER A 34 7.71 -5.07 -21.14
CA SER A 34 7.94 -6.29 -21.92
C SER A 34 6.59 -6.86 -22.33
N THR A 35 6.35 -7.00 -23.64
CA THR A 35 5.11 -7.58 -24.20
C THR A 35 5.11 -9.11 -24.15
N ARG A 36 6.07 -9.73 -23.47
CA ARG A 36 6.08 -11.18 -23.32
C ARG A 36 4.91 -11.62 -22.44
N PRO A 37 4.33 -12.80 -22.70
CA PRO A 37 3.38 -13.42 -21.80
C PRO A 37 3.97 -13.53 -20.38
N LEU A 38 3.13 -13.29 -19.37
CA LEU A 38 3.50 -13.51 -17.98
C LEU A 38 3.77 -15.00 -17.76
N SER A 39 4.89 -15.30 -17.10
CA SER A 39 5.14 -16.61 -16.53
C SER A 39 4.05 -16.97 -15.53
N GLU A 40 3.89 -18.26 -15.24
CA GLU A 40 2.90 -18.72 -14.28
C GLU A 40 3.03 -18.03 -12.92
N ARG A 41 4.26 -17.92 -12.40
CA ARG A 41 4.56 -17.20 -11.16
C ARG A 41 4.12 -15.74 -11.21
N GLU A 42 4.38 -15.07 -12.33
CA GLU A 42 3.96 -13.68 -12.53
C GLU A 42 2.45 -13.54 -12.59
N ARG A 43 1.73 -14.53 -13.16
CA ARG A 43 0.26 -14.56 -13.19
C ARG A 43 -0.33 -14.69 -11.78
N PHE A 44 0.14 -15.63 -10.97
CA PHE A 44 -0.31 -15.77 -9.58
C PHE A 44 0.08 -14.57 -8.73
N GLY A 45 1.30 -14.05 -8.88
CA GLY A 45 1.70 -12.81 -8.22
C GLY A 45 0.83 -11.62 -8.65
N HIS A 46 0.44 -11.55 -9.93
CA HIS A 46 -0.48 -10.51 -10.41
C HIS A 46 -1.88 -10.67 -9.82
N LEU A 47 -2.40 -11.90 -9.80
CA LEU A 47 -3.69 -12.23 -9.17
C LEU A 47 -3.72 -11.75 -7.72
N LEU A 48 -2.73 -12.12 -6.89
CA LEU A 48 -2.69 -11.74 -5.47
C LEU A 48 -2.54 -10.23 -5.24
N ARG A 49 -1.82 -9.50 -6.13
CA ARG A 49 -1.79 -8.03 -6.10
C ARG A 49 -3.13 -7.39 -6.47
N ARG A 50 -3.92 -8.02 -7.35
CA ARG A 50 -5.22 -7.50 -7.79
C ARG A 50 -6.35 -7.88 -6.85
N ALA A 51 -6.37 -9.12 -6.35
CA ALA A 51 -7.40 -9.64 -5.46
C ALA A 51 -7.09 -9.44 -3.97
N GLY A 52 -5.90 -8.95 -3.61
CA GLY A 52 -5.50 -8.71 -2.22
C GLY A 52 -4.53 -7.54 -2.07
N PHE A 53 -3.80 -7.53 -0.96
CA PHE A 53 -2.79 -6.51 -0.65
C PHE A 53 -1.38 -6.86 -1.18
N GLY A 54 -1.28 -7.90 -2.01
CA GLY A 54 -0.02 -8.51 -2.43
C GLY A 54 0.17 -9.88 -1.79
N ALA A 55 1.23 -10.57 -2.20
CA ALA A 55 1.55 -11.90 -1.72
C ALA A 55 2.60 -11.85 -0.61
N ARG A 56 2.38 -12.63 0.46
CA ARG A 56 3.37 -12.89 1.51
C ARG A 56 4.48 -13.83 0.99
N PRO A 57 5.64 -13.92 1.67
CA PRO A 57 6.66 -14.91 1.32
C PRO A 57 6.08 -16.32 1.30
N GLY A 58 6.27 -17.06 0.21
CA GLY A 58 5.75 -18.42 0.04
C GLY A 58 4.28 -18.50 -0.43
N GLU A 59 3.54 -17.40 -0.44
CA GLU A 59 2.11 -17.42 -0.79
C GLU A 59 1.89 -17.61 -2.29
N VAL A 60 2.75 -17.05 -3.14
CA VAL A 60 2.65 -17.27 -4.59
C VAL A 60 2.80 -18.77 -4.90
N GLU A 61 3.76 -19.43 -4.27
CA GLU A 61 4.03 -20.86 -4.41
C GLU A 61 2.86 -21.70 -3.87
N ALA A 62 2.25 -21.29 -2.74
CA ALA A 62 1.09 -21.96 -2.19
C ALA A 62 -0.15 -21.85 -3.10
N TYR A 63 -0.38 -20.70 -3.73
CA TYR A 63 -1.47 -20.55 -4.69
C TYR A 63 -1.17 -21.29 -6.01
N GLN A 64 0.09 -21.35 -6.42
CA GLN A 64 0.51 -22.14 -7.57
C GLN A 64 0.23 -23.63 -7.38
N SER A 65 0.50 -24.17 -6.18
CA SER A 65 0.29 -25.60 -5.91
C SER A 65 -1.18 -26.01 -5.89
N LEU A 66 -2.10 -25.06 -5.65
CA LEU A 66 -3.55 -25.29 -5.76
C LEU A 66 -4.02 -25.44 -7.21
N GLY A 67 -3.29 -24.85 -8.17
CA GLY A 67 -3.78 -24.65 -9.54
C GLY A 67 -4.69 -23.41 -9.66
N TRP A 68 -4.93 -22.99 -10.89
CA TRP A 68 -5.56 -21.69 -11.18
C TRP A 68 -7.01 -21.61 -10.71
N GLU A 69 -7.82 -22.61 -11.04
CA GLU A 69 -9.25 -22.65 -10.72
C GLU A 69 -9.47 -22.64 -9.21
N ALA A 70 -8.75 -23.50 -8.48
CA ALA A 70 -8.85 -23.57 -7.02
C ALA A 70 -8.30 -22.31 -6.33
N ALA A 71 -7.26 -21.68 -6.88
CA ALA A 71 -6.75 -20.39 -6.40
C ALA A 71 -7.79 -19.28 -6.53
N VAL A 72 -8.49 -19.19 -7.67
CA VAL A 72 -9.56 -18.22 -7.88
C VAL A 72 -10.77 -18.53 -7.00
N ASP A 73 -11.17 -19.79 -6.92
CA ASP A 73 -12.27 -20.25 -6.07
C ASP A 73 -12.03 -19.88 -4.61
N ARG A 74 -10.83 -20.12 -4.09
CA ARG A 74 -10.43 -19.73 -2.72
C ARG A 74 -10.58 -18.24 -2.44
N LEU A 75 -10.32 -17.38 -3.44
CA LEU A 75 -10.41 -15.92 -3.29
C LEU A 75 -11.86 -15.43 -3.31
N ILE A 76 -12.68 -15.99 -4.20
CA ILE A 76 -14.07 -15.56 -4.42
C ILE A 76 -15.01 -16.18 -3.38
N ASN A 77 -14.87 -17.49 -3.12
CA ASN A 77 -15.66 -18.24 -2.15
C ASN A 77 -14.95 -18.24 -0.78
N TYR A 78 -14.65 -17.03 -0.29
CA TYR A 78 -13.87 -16.81 0.93
C TYR A 78 -14.53 -17.36 2.20
N ASP A 79 -15.85 -17.57 2.19
CA ASP A 79 -16.59 -18.17 3.32
C ASP A 79 -16.08 -19.58 3.66
N ASN A 80 -15.57 -20.31 2.67
CA ASN A 80 -14.99 -21.64 2.83
C ASN A 80 -13.55 -21.60 3.39
N VAL A 81 -12.94 -20.42 3.49
CA VAL A 81 -11.56 -20.25 3.98
C VAL A 81 -11.61 -19.97 5.49
N PRO A 82 -10.99 -20.82 6.34
CA PRO A 82 -10.92 -20.53 7.77
C PRO A 82 -10.17 -19.23 8.03
N ASN A 83 -10.71 -18.39 8.92
CA ASN A 83 -10.08 -17.13 9.34
C ASN A 83 -9.88 -17.05 10.86
N GLY A 84 -10.01 -18.17 11.58
CA GLY A 84 -9.98 -18.18 13.06
C GLY A 84 -8.70 -17.61 13.67
N GLU A 85 -7.55 -17.82 13.02
CA GLU A 85 -6.25 -17.31 13.50
C GLU A 85 -6.21 -15.79 13.61
N VAL A 86 -6.85 -15.06 12.68
CA VAL A 86 -6.89 -13.59 12.76
C VAL A 86 -7.83 -13.14 13.86
N GLU A 87 -8.95 -13.83 14.07
CA GLU A 87 -9.88 -13.51 15.15
C GLU A 87 -9.25 -13.70 16.52
N GLU A 88 -8.56 -14.84 16.73
CA GLU A 88 -7.85 -15.11 17.96
C GLU A 88 -6.78 -14.04 18.23
N ARG A 89 -5.97 -13.73 17.20
CA ARG A 89 -4.97 -12.66 17.29
C ARG A 89 -5.60 -11.32 17.66
N LEU A 90 -6.66 -10.90 17.00
CA LEU A 90 -7.32 -9.61 17.26
C LEU A 90 -7.93 -9.57 18.66
N SER A 91 -8.54 -10.67 19.12
CA SER A 91 -9.14 -10.77 20.46
C SER A 91 -8.09 -10.67 21.57
N SER A 92 -6.88 -11.23 21.34
CA SER A 92 -5.78 -11.21 22.32
C SER A 92 -5.18 -9.81 22.56
N LEU A 93 -5.43 -8.85 21.66
CA LEU A 93 -4.87 -7.50 21.76
C LEU A 93 -5.63 -6.58 22.72
N GLY A 94 -6.82 -6.98 23.20
CA GLY A 94 -7.61 -6.19 24.14
C GLY A 94 -8.01 -4.81 23.61
N LEU A 95 -8.25 -4.69 22.30
CA LEU A 95 -8.62 -3.43 21.64
C LEU A 95 -10.04 -3.01 22.04
N ASP A 96 -10.21 -1.72 22.34
CA ASP A 96 -11.50 -1.16 22.70
C ASP A 96 -12.18 -0.59 21.44
N LEU A 97 -13.06 -1.38 20.82
CA LEU A 97 -13.71 -1.00 19.56
C LEU A 97 -14.66 0.21 19.69
N SER A 98 -14.92 0.72 20.91
CA SER A 98 -15.60 2.00 21.11
C SER A 98 -14.71 3.20 20.82
N LYS A 99 -13.37 3.01 20.90
CA LYS A 99 -12.38 4.04 20.60
C LYS A 99 -12.05 4.00 19.11
N PRO A 100 -12.21 5.12 18.41
CA PRO A 100 -11.97 5.15 16.97
C PRO A 100 -10.56 4.73 16.54
N GLN A 101 -9.53 5.08 17.32
CA GLN A 101 -8.15 4.68 17.06
C GLN A 101 -7.96 3.16 17.15
N ASP A 102 -8.61 2.51 18.11
CA ASP A 102 -8.54 1.07 18.30
C ASP A 102 -9.37 0.33 17.25
N LEU A 103 -10.49 0.89 16.79
CA LEU A 103 -11.24 0.36 15.65
C LEU A 103 -10.41 0.42 14.36
N GLN A 104 -9.75 1.56 14.08
CA GLN A 104 -8.85 1.69 12.93
C GLN A 104 -7.70 0.69 13.02
N ARG A 105 -7.07 0.57 14.19
CA ARG A 105 -6.00 -0.40 14.44
C ARG A 105 -6.48 -1.84 14.26
N TRP A 106 -7.65 -2.18 14.78
CA TRP A 106 -8.27 -3.49 14.63
C TRP A 106 -8.44 -3.83 13.14
N TRP A 107 -8.99 -2.92 12.35
CA TRP A 107 -9.22 -3.16 10.93
C TRP A 107 -7.93 -3.23 10.11
N LEU A 108 -6.95 -2.36 10.38
CA LEU A 108 -5.63 -2.42 9.74
C LEU A 108 -4.92 -3.75 10.02
N LEU A 109 -4.97 -4.23 11.27
CA LEU A 109 -4.39 -5.51 11.64
C LEU A 109 -5.15 -6.67 10.99
N ARG A 110 -6.47 -6.57 10.87
CA ARG A 110 -7.29 -7.54 10.15
C ARG A 110 -6.86 -7.64 8.68
N MET A 111 -6.73 -6.51 7.98
CA MET A 111 -6.23 -6.47 6.60
C MET A 111 -4.82 -7.05 6.45
N ALA A 112 -3.95 -6.82 7.44
CA ALA A 112 -2.57 -7.32 7.41
C ALA A 112 -2.49 -8.86 7.57
N TYR A 113 -3.36 -9.45 8.39
CA TYR A 113 -3.25 -10.85 8.82
C TYR A 113 -4.32 -11.80 8.28
N THR A 114 -5.43 -11.30 7.73
CA THR A 114 -6.53 -12.11 7.20
C THR A 114 -6.06 -13.18 6.20
N ALA A 115 -6.73 -14.33 6.19
CA ALA A 115 -6.62 -15.34 5.13
C ALA A 115 -7.59 -15.06 3.96
N ARG A 116 -8.46 -14.04 4.10
CA ARG A 116 -9.50 -13.64 3.15
C ARG A 116 -9.22 -12.24 2.60
N PRO A 117 -8.18 -12.05 1.77
CA PRO A 117 -7.74 -10.71 1.37
C PRO A 117 -8.74 -9.98 0.46
N LEU A 118 -9.54 -10.71 -0.33
CA LEU A 118 -10.52 -10.10 -1.24
C LEU A 118 -11.69 -9.47 -0.49
N GLU A 119 -12.18 -10.11 0.58
CA GLU A 119 -13.24 -9.61 1.47
C GLU A 119 -12.87 -8.23 2.02
N GLU A 120 -11.67 -8.12 2.60
CA GLU A 120 -11.21 -6.87 3.20
C GLU A 120 -10.90 -5.81 2.13
N LYS A 121 -10.35 -6.21 0.98
CA LYS A 121 -10.04 -5.28 -0.12
C LYS A 121 -11.30 -4.71 -0.75
N LEU A 122 -12.36 -5.51 -0.91
CA LEU A 122 -13.66 -5.01 -1.38
C LEU A 122 -14.24 -4.02 -0.38
N THR A 123 -14.18 -4.34 0.92
CA THR A 123 -14.63 -3.43 1.98
C THR A 123 -13.87 -2.11 1.93
N LEU A 124 -12.54 -2.13 1.77
CA LEU A 124 -11.72 -0.93 1.62
C LEU A 124 -12.05 -0.14 0.34
N PHE A 125 -12.30 -0.83 -0.77
CA PHE A 125 -12.64 -0.18 -2.05
C PHE A 125 -13.93 0.65 -1.93
N TRP A 126 -14.94 0.15 -1.20
CA TRP A 126 -16.20 0.85 -1.00
C TRP A 126 -16.23 1.80 0.21
N HIS A 127 -15.21 1.74 1.08
CA HIS A 127 -15.14 2.49 2.34
C HIS A 127 -15.26 4.02 2.18
N GLY A 128 -14.93 4.58 1.01
CA GLY A 128 -15.10 6.02 0.73
C GLY A 128 -16.33 6.39 -0.10
N LEU A 129 -17.01 5.39 -0.68
CA LEU A 129 -18.09 5.60 -1.65
C LEU A 129 -19.48 5.36 -1.06
N LEU A 130 -19.60 4.45 -0.08
CA LEU A 130 -20.87 4.08 0.55
C LEU A 130 -21.03 4.66 1.97
N THR A 131 -20.03 5.39 2.49
CA THR A 131 -20.10 5.98 3.83
C THR A 131 -20.76 7.36 3.79
N SER A 132 -21.98 7.44 4.29
CA SER A 132 -22.69 8.70 4.50
C SER A 132 -22.01 9.55 5.59
N GLY A 133 -21.14 10.48 5.20
CA GLY A 133 -20.73 11.71 5.90
C GLY A 133 -20.16 11.63 7.33
N LEU A 134 -19.04 12.33 7.58
CA LEU A 134 -18.46 12.60 8.91
C LEU A 134 -19.41 13.29 9.91
N SER A 135 -20.48 13.92 9.44
CA SER A 135 -21.55 14.46 10.31
C SER A 135 -22.42 13.37 10.94
N LYS A 136 -22.28 12.12 10.48
CA LYS A 136 -22.95 10.93 11.03
C LYS A 136 -21.96 9.91 11.65
N ALA A 137 -20.64 10.16 11.59
CA ALA A 137 -19.61 9.33 12.21
C ALA A 137 -18.36 10.18 12.59
N PRO A 138 -17.83 10.12 13.83
CA PRO A 138 -16.79 11.04 14.29
C PRO A 138 -15.43 10.90 13.53
N PRO A 139 -14.66 12.00 13.38
CA PRO A 139 -13.40 12.07 12.61
C PRO A 139 -12.33 10.99 12.84
N PRO A 140 -12.13 10.41 14.04
CA PRO A 140 -11.03 9.47 14.21
C PRO A 140 -11.37 8.05 13.74
N LEU A 141 -12.49 7.85 13.03
CA LEU A 141 -12.88 6.56 12.43
C LEU A 141 -12.47 6.42 10.96
N MET A 142 -12.30 7.53 10.23
CA MET A 142 -11.86 7.48 8.83
C MET A 142 -10.32 7.39 8.75
N LEU A 143 -9.79 6.37 8.08
CA LEU A 143 -8.41 6.37 7.64
C LEU A 143 -8.21 7.59 6.74
N ALA A 144 -7.49 8.60 7.23
CA ALA A 144 -7.21 9.79 6.47
C ALA A 144 -6.52 9.40 5.14
N GLN A 145 -7.12 9.81 4.03
CA GLN A 145 -6.59 9.63 2.69
C GLN A 145 -5.56 10.71 2.36
#